data_AF-A0A9K3GNJ8-F1
#
_entry.id   AF-A0A9K3GNJ8-F1
#
_cell.length_a   1.000
_cell.length_b   1.000
_cell.length_c   1.000
_cell.angle_alpha   90.00
_cell.angle_beta   90.00
_cell.angle_gamma   90.00
#
_symmetry.space_group_name_H-M   'P 1'
#
loop_
_entity.id
_entity.type
_entity.pdbx_description
1 polymer ?
#
loop_
_entity_poly.entity_id
_entity_poly.type
_entity_poly.pdbx_seq_one_letter_code
_entity_poly.pdbx_strand_id
1 'polypeptide(L)'
;INPDEIPALLVASLLDRHALDEGQFAMYSPVFEAVMTEEEPQREVVVLYALELLIKKYADTFENHQSVSAVLQQAYAHLSVSKESCLLFAGEDSEPLCPAEYHTRIVEMGSMFFEWLASQDDEGSDSYESEYSSDGEEEGSEEGSDFDEEQD
;
A
#
# COMPACT_ATOMS: atom_id res chain seq x y z
N ILE A 1 27.20 -14.90 -9.60
CA ILE A 1 25.98 -14.10 -9.37
C ILE A 1 25.34 -14.72 -8.14
N ASN A 2 25.12 -13.93 -7.10
CA ASN A 2 24.37 -14.40 -5.96
C ASN A 2 22.90 -14.61 -6.42
N PRO A 3 22.26 -15.78 -6.19
CA PRO A 3 20.87 -16.00 -6.59
C PRO A 3 19.89 -14.91 -6.14
N ASP A 4 20.18 -14.29 -5.00
CA ASP A 4 19.37 -13.19 -4.43
C ASP A 4 19.40 -11.90 -5.29
N GLU A 5 20.42 -11.74 -6.15
CA GLU A 5 20.58 -10.58 -7.03
C GLU A 5 19.87 -10.76 -8.38
N ILE A 6 19.42 -11.98 -8.71
CA ILE A 6 18.77 -12.27 -10.00
C ILE A 6 17.54 -11.37 -10.23
N PRO A 7 16.63 -11.15 -9.25
CA PRO A 7 15.47 -10.28 -9.45
C PRO A 7 15.86 -8.84 -9.79
N ALA A 8 16.89 -8.28 -9.14
CA ALA A 8 17.41 -6.95 -9.48
C ALA A 8 17.97 -6.89 -10.91
N LEU A 9 18.68 -7.94 -11.35
CA LEU A 9 19.19 -8.02 -12.72
C LEU A 9 18.06 -8.10 -13.75
N LEU A 10 16.96 -8.81 -13.43
CA LEU A 10 15.77 -8.86 -14.28
C LEU A 10 15.11 -7.49 -14.39
N VAL A 11 14.90 -6.79 -13.27
CA VAL A 11 14.39 -5.41 -13.27
C VAL A 11 15.25 -4.53 -14.18
N ALA A 12 16.57 -4.52 -13.97
CA ALA A 12 17.48 -3.67 -14.74
C ALA A 12 17.57 -4.02 -16.23
N SER A 13 17.27 -5.26 -16.61
CA SER A 13 17.36 -5.75 -17.99
C SER A 13 16.04 -5.67 -18.75
N LEU A 14 14.92 -5.86 -18.06
CA LEU A 14 13.59 -5.96 -18.66
C LEU A 14 12.82 -4.64 -18.60
N LEU A 15 13.06 -3.84 -17.56
CA LEU A 15 12.35 -2.58 -17.37
C LEU A 15 13.22 -1.42 -17.84
N ASP A 16 12.66 -0.62 -18.73
CA ASP A 16 13.23 0.63 -19.19
C ASP A 16 12.28 1.79 -18.90
N ARG A 17 12.64 2.99 -19.35
CA ARG A 17 11.81 4.18 -19.18
C ARG A 17 10.38 3.97 -19.69
N HIS A 18 10.20 3.33 -20.85
CA HIS A 18 8.89 3.15 -21.45
C HIS A 18 8.04 2.16 -20.64
N ALA A 19 8.66 1.09 -20.13
CA ALA A 19 8.00 0.16 -19.24
C ALA A 19 7.49 0.84 -17.96
N LEU A 20 8.28 1.76 -17.38
CA LEU A 20 7.88 2.55 -16.20
C LEU A 20 6.78 3.57 -16.53
N ASP A 21 6.91 4.31 -17.64
CA ASP A 21 5.97 5.38 -18.04
C ASP A 21 4.59 4.83 -18.44
N GLU A 22 4.57 3.69 -19.13
CA GLU A 22 3.34 3.09 -19.66
C GLU A 22 2.78 1.96 -18.78
N GLY A 23 3.46 1.61 -17.69
CA GLY A 23 3.01 0.55 -16.79
C GLY A 23 3.01 -0.84 -17.46
N GLN A 24 3.99 -1.14 -18.30
CA GLN A 24 4.07 -2.42 -19.03
C GLN A 24 4.57 -3.59 -18.18
N PHE A 25 4.37 -3.58 -16.86
CA PHE A 25 4.94 -4.56 -15.93
C PHE A 25 4.32 -5.95 -16.12
N ALA A 26 3.03 -6.01 -16.46
CA ALA A 26 2.27 -7.24 -16.62
C ALA A 26 2.86 -8.23 -17.64
N MET A 27 3.55 -7.74 -18.68
CA MET A 27 4.18 -8.62 -19.69
C MET A 27 5.37 -9.41 -19.13
N TYR A 28 5.95 -8.95 -18.02
CA TYR A 28 7.09 -9.59 -17.36
C TYR A 28 6.67 -10.48 -16.18
N SER A 29 5.40 -10.43 -15.74
CA SER A 29 4.87 -11.25 -14.64
C SER A 29 5.27 -12.73 -14.72
N PRO A 30 5.14 -13.42 -15.88
CA PRO A 30 5.51 -14.83 -15.96
C PRO A 30 7.00 -15.10 -15.69
N VAL A 31 7.88 -14.13 -15.97
CA VAL A 31 9.31 -14.26 -15.72
C VAL A 31 9.61 -14.09 -14.23
N PHE A 32 8.97 -13.12 -13.58
CA PHE A 32 9.12 -12.91 -12.15
C PHE A 32 8.50 -14.07 -11.34
N GLU A 33 7.31 -14.54 -11.70
CA GLU A 33 6.68 -15.72 -11.07
C GLU A 33 7.56 -16.98 -11.18
N ALA A 34 8.25 -17.17 -12.30
CA ALA A 34 9.14 -18.32 -12.51
C ALA A 34 10.44 -18.25 -11.70
N VAL A 35 10.84 -17.06 -11.25
CA VAL A 35 12.11 -16.81 -10.55
C VAL A 35 11.89 -16.60 -9.05
N MET A 36 10.77 -16.01 -8.67
CA MET A 36 10.32 -15.74 -7.30
C MET A 36 9.52 -16.93 -6.77
N THR A 37 10.14 -18.12 -6.78
CA THR A 37 9.50 -19.41 -6.46
C THR A 37 9.34 -19.68 -4.97
N GLU A 38 9.97 -18.87 -4.12
CA GLU A 38 9.95 -18.98 -2.67
C GLU A 38 9.54 -17.61 -2.10
N GLU A 39 8.63 -17.62 -1.12
CA GLU A 39 8.20 -16.42 -0.39
C GLU A 39 9.33 -15.99 0.56
N GLU A 40 10.31 -15.27 0.00
CA GLU A 40 11.43 -14.70 0.72
C GLU A 40 11.37 -13.17 0.62
N PRO A 41 10.83 -12.47 1.65
CA PRO A 41 10.63 -11.04 1.59
C PRO A 41 11.90 -10.24 1.24
N GLN A 42 13.07 -10.68 1.73
CA GLN A 42 14.34 -10.03 1.40
C GLN A 42 14.67 -10.06 -0.09
N ARG A 43 14.33 -11.14 -0.78
CA ARG A 43 14.57 -11.29 -2.22
C ARG A 43 13.61 -10.45 -3.05
N GLU A 44 12.38 -10.29 -2.57
CA GLU A 44 11.38 -9.40 -3.17
C GLU A 44 11.74 -7.92 -2.97
N VAL A 45 12.24 -7.54 -1.80
CA VAL A 45 12.73 -6.19 -1.52
C VAL A 45 13.83 -5.75 -2.51
N VAL A 46 14.67 -6.68 -2.97
CA VAL A 46 15.69 -6.41 -4.00
C VAL A 46 15.08 -5.93 -5.33
N VAL A 47 13.85 -6.35 -5.68
CA VAL A 47 13.11 -5.84 -6.84
C VAL A 47 12.81 -4.35 -6.66
N LEU A 48 12.36 -3.95 -5.47
CA LEU A 48 12.03 -2.57 -5.13
C LEU A 48 13.26 -1.67 -5.13
N TYR A 49 14.39 -2.14 -4.59
CA TYR A 49 15.67 -1.43 -4.67
C TYR A 49 16.17 -1.26 -6.11
N ALA A 50 15.97 -2.26 -6.98
CA ALA A 50 16.32 -2.12 -8.39
C ALA A 50 15.40 -1.14 -9.13
N LEU A 51 14.12 -1.09 -8.77
CA LEU A 51 13.17 -0.10 -9.30
C LEU A 51 13.54 1.32 -8.87
N GLU A 52 13.91 1.52 -7.61
CA GLU A 52 14.42 2.78 -7.09
C GLU A 52 15.60 3.31 -7.93
N LEU A 53 16.56 2.44 -8.26
CA LEU A 53 17.66 2.78 -9.15
C LEU A 53 17.20 3.19 -10.56
N LEU A 54 16.18 2.52 -11.11
CA LEU A 54 15.65 2.87 -12.42
C LEU A 54 14.92 4.22 -12.39
N ILE A 55 14.13 4.48 -11.36
CA ILE A 55 13.49 5.78 -11.15
C ILE A 55 14.56 6.88 -11.07
N LYS A 56 15.65 6.63 -10.34
CA LYS A 56 16.81 7.54 -10.28
C LYS A 56 17.46 7.76 -11.62
N LYS A 57 17.67 6.69 -12.39
CA LYS A 57 18.26 6.73 -13.74
C LYS A 57 17.40 7.55 -14.70
N TYR A 58 16.08 7.56 -14.51
CA TYR A 58 15.11 8.26 -15.34
C TYR A 58 14.42 9.42 -14.60
N ALA A 59 15.11 10.05 -13.64
CA ALA A 59 14.54 11.04 -12.71
C ALA A 59 13.80 12.19 -13.40
N ASP A 60 14.25 12.61 -14.59
CA ASP A 60 13.59 13.64 -15.41
C ASP A 60 12.15 13.26 -15.82
N THR A 61 11.76 12.00 -15.67
CA THR A 61 10.41 11.50 -15.97
C THR A 61 9.52 11.43 -14.74
N PHE A 62 10.12 11.28 -13.55
CA PHE A 62 9.42 11.10 -12.28
C PHE A 62 9.49 12.40 -11.47
N GLU A 63 8.83 13.45 -11.98
CA GLU A 63 8.84 14.77 -11.35
C GLU A 63 7.82 14.92 -10.20
N ASN A 64 6.88 13.97 -10.03
CA ASN A 64 5.81 14.07 -9.03
C ASN A 64 5.47 12.75 -8.32
N HIS A 65 4.80 12.85 -7.16
CA HIS A 65 4.44 11.73 -6.28
C HIS A 65 3.54 10.68 -6.96
N GLN A 66 2.63 11.13 -7.85
CA GLN A 66 1.69 10.24 -8.53
C GLN A 66 2.40 9.22 -9.43
N SER A 67 3.50 9.62 -10.07
CA SER A 67 4.27 8.74 -10.96
C SER A 67 4.99 7.61 -10.21
N VAL A 68 5.56 7.89 -9.04
CA VAL A 68 6.25 6.88 -8.22
C VAL A 68 5.25 5.91 -7.57
N SER A 69 4.15 6.42 -7.03
CA SER A 69 3.10 5.56 -6.45
C SER A 69 2.52 4.59 -7.48
N ALA A 70 2.30 5.03 -8.72
CA ALA A 70 1.84 4.17 -9.80
C ALA A 70 2.86 3.07 -10.15
N VAL A 71 4.15 3.39 -10.23
CA VAL A 71 5.22 2.41 -10.49
C VAL A 71 5.28 1.35 -9.37
N LEU A 72 5.22 1.76 -8.11
CA LEU A 72 5.21 0.84 -6.97
C LEU A 72 3.96 -0.06 -6.98
N GLN A 73 2.79 0.48 -7.33
CA GLN A 73 1.57 -0.30 -7.48
C GLN A 73 1.67 -1.34 -8.61
N GLN A 74 2.27 -0.97 -9.75
CA GLN A 74 2.52 -1.90 -10.85
C GLN A 74 3.50 -3.00 -10.45
N ALA A 75 4.55 -2.67 -9.70
CA ALA A 75 5.50 -3.64 -9.18
C ALA A 75 4.83 -4.64 -8.23
N TYR A 76 4.03 -4.15 -7.28
CA TYR A 76 3.23 -4.97 -6.37
C TYR A 76 2.27 -5.90 -7.12
N ALA A 77 1.60 -5.42 -8.17
CA ALA A 77 0.63 -6.20 -8.92
C ALA A 77 1.25 -7.25 -9.85
N HIS A 78 2.48 -7.05 -10.34
CA HIS A 78 3.00 -7.80 -11.49
C HIS A 78 4.41 -8.36 -11.35
N LEU A 79 5.19 -8.00 -10.32
CA LEU A 79 6.57 -8.47 -10.16
C LEU A 79 6.75 -9.44 -8.98
N SER A 80 5.65 -10.07 -8.53
CA SER A 80 5.66 -11.03 -7.43
C SER A 80 6.28 -10.44 -6.15
N VAL A 81 5.97 -9.18 -5.84
CA VAL A 81 6.38 -8.50 -4.61
C VAL A 81 5.21 -8.51 -3.64
N SER A 82 5.42 -9.08 -2.45
CA SER A 82 4.39 -9.15 -1.41
C SER A 82 4.19 -7.82 -0.69
N LYS A 83 3.08 -7.74 0.05
CA LYS A 83 2.80 -6.61 0.94
C LYS A 83 3.87 -6.45 2.01
N GLU A 84 4.33 -7.55 2.60
CA GLU A 84 5.38 -7.55 3.63
C GLU A 84 6.66 -6.89 3.09
N SER A 85 7.07 -7.25 1.88
CA SER A 85 8.27 -6.69 1.23
C SER A 85 8.14 -5.21 0.92
N CYS A 86 6.98 -4.76 0.47
CA CYS A 86 6.72 -3.33 0.26
C CYS A 86 6.82 -2.54 1.58
N LEU A 87 6.27 -3.07 2.67
CA LEU A 87 6.34 -2.42 3.98
C LEU A 87 7.76 -2.45 4.57
N LEU A 88 8.49 -3.56 4.37
CA LEU A 88 9.89 -3.69 4.76
C LEU A 88 10.74 -2.64 4.04
N PHE A 89 10.60 -2.53 2.71
CA PHE A 89 11.27 -1.50 1.92
C PHE A 89 10.98 -0.08 2.42
N ALA A 90 9.74 0.24 2.78
CA ALA A 90 9.38 1.58 3.27
C ALA A 90 9.91 1.89 4.68
N GLY A 91 10.17 0.86 5.49
CA GLY A 91 10.61 0.98 6.88
C GLY A 91 12.12 0.89 7.09
N GLU A 92 12.91 0.62 6.04
CA GLU A 92 14.36 0.49 6.15
C GLU A 92 15.07 1.85 6.02
N ASP A 93 15.91 2.17 7.03
CA ASP A 93 16.92 3.23 6.94
C ASP A 93 18.06 2.73 6.03
N SER A 94 17.84 2.69 4.70
CA SER A 94 18.63 2.07 3.59
C SER A 94 20.14 1.72 3.82
N GLU A 95 20.77 0.73 3.16
CA GLU A 95 21.01 0.63 1.69
C GLU A 95 21.12 -0.83 1.20
N PRO A 96 20.90 -1.05 -0.12
CA PRO A 96 22.02 -1.63 -0.90
C PRO A 96 22.40 -0.90 -2.20
N LEU A 97 21.60 0.01 -2.76
CA LEU A 97 21.80 0.49 -4.14
C LEU A 97 21.77 2.03 -4.34
N CYS A 98 21.04 2.77 -3.51
CA CYS A 98 21.03 4.25 -3.51
C CYS A 98 21.39 4.83 -2.14
N PRO A 99 21.87 6.09 -2.08
CA PRO A 99 22.02 6.82 -0.83
C PRO A 99 20.69 6.95 -0.08
N ALA A 100 20.73 6.86 1.25
CA ALA A 100 19.56 6.96 2.13
C ALA A 100 18.65 8.17 1.87
N GLU A 101 19.24 9.33 1.60
CA GLU A 101 18.50 10.56 1.28
C GLU A 101 17.61 10.39 0.04
N TYR A 102 18.07 9.60 -0.94
CA TYR A 102 17.30 9.32 -2.15
C TYR A 102 16.19 8.31 -1.85
N HIS A 103 16.49 7.29 -1.05
CA HIS A 103 15.52 6.30 -0.61
C HIS A 103 14.35 6.95 0.15
N THR A 104 14.65 7.78 1.16
CA THR A 104 13.66 8.55 1.90
C THR A 104 12.75 9.35 0.96
N ARG A 105 13.34 10.02 -0.05
CA ARG A 105 12.56 10.77 -1.04
C ARG A 105 11.65 9.87 -1.87
N ILE A 106 12.09 8.68 -2.27
CA ILE A 106 11.27 7.73 -3.02
C ILE A 106 10.11 7.21 -2.16
N VAL A 107 10.36 6.90 -0.88
CA VAL A 107 9.32 6.50 0.06
C VAL A 107 8.29 7.63 0.25
N GLU A 108 8.74 8.87 0.42
CA GLU A 108 7.86 10.06 0.49
C GLU A 108 7.04 10.26 -0.79
N MET A 109 7.65 10.07 -1.96
CA MET A 109 6.93 10.16 -3.24
C MET A 109 5.93 9.02 -3.45
N GLY A 110 6.19 7.85 -2.87
CA GLY A 110 5.33 6.67 -2.87
C GLY A 110 4.31 6.63 -1.73
N SER A 111 4.20 7.67 -0.89
CA SER A 111 3.43 7.60 0.37
C SER A 111 1.98 7.17 0.18
N MET A 112 1.32 7.65 -0.88
CA MET A 112 -0.07 7.27 -1.20
C MET A 112 -0.23 5.76 -1.43
N PHE A 113 0.76 5.12 -2.06
CA PHE A 113 0.75 3.67 -2.24
C PHE A 113 0.94 2.95 -0.92
N PHE A 114 1.88 3.38 -0.07
CA PHE A 114 2.12 2.73 1.23
C PHE A 114 0.95 2.92 2.21
N GLU A 115 0.31 4.10 2.22
CA GLU A 115 -0.91 4.37 2.99
C GLU A 115 -2.05 3.45 2.54
N TRP A 116 -2.29 3.33 1.23
CA TRP A 116 -3.28 2.40 0.67
C TRP A 116 -2.95 0.95 1.03
N LEU A 117 -1.69 0.55 0.94
CA LEU A 117 -1.26 -0.81 1.22
C LEU A 117 -1.46 -1.16 2.70
N ALA A 118 -1.15 -0.23 3.61
CA ALA A 118 -1.38 -0.40 5.05
C ALA A 118 -2.87 -0.53 5.40
N SER A 119 -3.75 0.25 4.75
CA SER A 119 -5.20 0.21 5.02
C SER A 119 -5.87 -1.11 4.63
N GLN A 120 -5.22 -1.95 3.80
CA GLN A 120 -5.75 -3.27 3.43
C GLN A 120 -5.83 -4.26 4.61
N ASP A 121 -5.15 -4.00 5.74
CA ASP A 121 -5.27 -4.85 6.94
C ASP A 121 -6.46 -4.44 7.84
N ASP A 122 -6.91 -3.18 7.75
CA ASP A 122 -7.95 -2.61 8.64
C ASP A 122 -9.39 -2.90 8.17
N GLU A 123 -9.60 -3.27 6.90
CA GLU A 123 -10.92 -3.63 6.37
C GLU A 123 -11.46 -4.98 6.89
N GLY A 124 -10.75 -5.64 7.82
CA GLY A 124 -11.19 -6.83 8.54
C GLY A 124 -11.79 -6.55 9.94
N SER A 125 -11.80 -5.32 10.43
CA SER A 125 -12.19 -4.99 11.82
C SER A 125 -13.11 -3.78 11.97
N ASP A 126 -13.99 -3.49 11.01
CA ASP A 126 -15.16 -2.63 11.28
C ASP A 126 -16.31 -3.47 11.84
N SER A 127 -16.12 -3.82 13.11
CA SER A 127 -17.19 -3.98 14.08
C SER A 127 -18.05 -2.71 14.05
N TYR A 128 -19.18 -2.79 13.37
CA TYR A 128 -20.30 -1.86 13.53
C TYR A 128 -20.87 -1.98 14.94
N GLU A 129 -20.15 -1.50 15.95
CA GLU A 129 -20.74 -1.20 17.25
C GLU A 129 -21.63 0.03 17.11
N SER A 130 -22.89 -0.26 16.83
CA SER A 130 -24.02 0.62 17.06
C SER A 130 -24.13 0.90 18.55
N GLU A 131 -23.61 2.03 19.04
CA GLU A 131 -24.07 2.63 20.29
C GLU A 131 -24.13 4.16 20.17
N TYR A 132 -25.19 4.66 19.52
CA TYR A 132 -25.66 6.02 19.78
C TYR A 132 -26.40 6.02 21.13
N SER A 133 -25.63 5.99 22.22
CA SER A 133 -26.12 6.36 23.54
C SER A 133 -26.19 7.88 23.61
N SER A 134 -27.38 8.44 23.36
CA SER A 134 -27.73 9.78 23.84
C SER A 134 -28.80 9.64 24.91
N ASP A 135 -28.29 9.51 26.12
CA ASP A 135 -28.99 9.58 27.38
C ASP A 135 -29.57 11.00 27.58
N GLY A 136 -30.71 11.10 28.26
CA GLY A 136 -31.44 12.34 28.49
C GLY A 136 -32.77 12.11 29.19
N GLU A 137 -32.70 11.60 30.42
CA GLU A 137 -33.80 11.35 31.34
C GLU A 137 -34.56 12.60 31.81
N GLU A 138 -35.83 12.33 32.16
CA GLU A 138 -36.68 12.91 33.22
C GLU A 138 -36.91 14.43 33.32
N GLU A 139 -38.19 14.84 33.19
CA GLU A 139 -39.06 15.43 34.24
C GLU A 139 -40.49 15.46 33.63
N GLY A 140 -41.63 15.34 34.29
CA GLY A 140 -42.04 15.32 35.67
C GLY A 140 -43.58 15.17 35.64
N SER A 141 -44.11 14.40 36.57
CA SER A 141 -45.52 14.04 36.77
C SER A 141 -46.40 15.21 37.23
N GLU A 142 -47.62 15.36 36.69
CA GLU A 142 -48.74 16.01 37.40
C GLU A 142 -50.10 15.34 37.10
N GLU A 143 -50.62 14.73 38.16
CA GLU A 143 -52.00 14.52 38.65
C GLU A 143 -53.25 14.80 37.77
N GLY A 144 -54.14 13.80 37.72
CA GLY A 144 -55.45 13.89 38.39
C GLY A 144 -56.68 14.41 37.62
N SER A 145 -57.63 13.49 37.33
CA SER A 145 -59.07 13.57 37.71
C SER A 145 -59.81 12.39 37.05
N ASP A 146 -60.19 11.35 37.78
CA ASP A 146 -61.51 11.18 38.41
C ASP A 146 -62.73 11.38 37.47
N PHE A 147 -63.34 10.24 37.15
CA PHE A 147 -64.73 9.90 37.45
C PHE A 147 -65.91 10.46 36.61
N ASP A 148 -66.97 9.64 36.58
CA ASP A 148 -68.36 9.83 36.09
C ASP A 148 -68.65 9.82 34.58
N GLU A 149 -69.81 9.36 34.10
CA GLU A 149 -70.82 8.36 34.49
C GLU A 149 -71.78 8.31 33.27
N GLU A 150 -72.50 7.19 33.11
CA GLU A 150 -73.81 7.07 32.44
C GLU A 150 -74.04 7.27 30.92
N GLN A 151 -74.64 6.22 30.36
CA GLN A 151 -75.86 6.15 29.51
C GLN A 151 -76.03 7.10 28.31
N ASP A 152 -75.99 6.52 27.10
CA ASP A 152 -77.19 6.29 26.26
C ASP A 152 -76.87 5.37 25.06
#